data_AF-A0AAV6X841-F1
#
_entry.id   AF-A0AAV6X841-F1
#
_cell.length_a   1.000
_cell.length_b   1.000
_cell.length_c   1.000
_cell.angle_alpha   90.00
_cell.angle_beta   90.00
_cell.angle_gamma   90.00
#
_symmetry.space_group_name_H-M   'P 1'
#
loop_
_entity.id
_entity.type
_entity.pdbx_description
1 polymer ?
#
loop_
_entity_poly.entity_id
_entity_poly.type
_entity_poly.pdbx_seq_one_letter_code
_entity_poly.pdbx_strand_id
1 'polypeptide(L)'
;MYLVLGKVNRSCQLFDELSERDVFSWSSLLSAYAKSGNMCRVGRLFSEMTVRNDVSCAMMVLGFVSCGRYPEVLRYFLEMLCYIKPNEVVLVCALSASAHLESLHQGNWIHTYIDKSCISETSNVRTALIDMYAKCGRIDCSSMFYNAESLWGVVPKIEHYGCYVDLLGCAGYLAKAFGVVKSMSVNSDTVIRRALLSACRIHRNLNFGERIVYYLEQINPHSCVGGDVLLSNLYASLVKWEKVDLIRKIMGKQKNQSDIGCSWIEVNDLVFEFRVADVLHPEIAQIRQKLREILKRARLVGYYADVTRVI
;
A
#
# COMPACT_ATOMS: atom_id res chain seq x y z
N MET A 1 7.18 14.49 -13.86
CA MET A 1 6.16 15.51 -14.15
C MET A 1 6.20 15.97 -15.61
N TYR A 2 7.32 16.51 -16.12
CA TYR A 2 7.46 16.97 -17.51
C TYR A 2 7.21 15.89 -18.59
N LEU A 3 7.69 14.65 -18.38
CA LEU A 3 7.44 13.54 -19.30
C LEU A 3 5.95 13.12 -19.37
N VAL A 4 5.21 13.25 -18.27
CA VAL A 4 3.77 12.92 -18.23
C VAL A 4 2.97 14.01 -18.94
N LEU A 5 3.28 15.28 -18.69
CA LEU A 5 2.66 16.42 -19.36
C LEU A 5 2.94 16.42 -20.88
N GLY A 6 4.16 16.06 -21.29
CA GLY A 6 4.51 15.89 -22.71
C GLY A 6 3.70 14.78 -23.39
N LYS A 7 3.45 13.66 -22.70
CA LYS A 7 2.58 12.58 -23.21
C LYS A 7 1.11 12.98 -23.28
N VAL A 8 0.61 13.75 -22.31
CA VAL A 8 -0.78 14.26 -22.32
C VAL A 8 -1.01 15.23 -23.48
N ASN A 9 -0.09 16.18 -23.71
CA ASN A 9 -0.23 17.14 -24.81
C ASN A 9 -0.22 16.47 -26.19
N ARG A 10 0.67 15.49 -26.39
CA ARG A 10 0.71 14.70 -27.63
C ARG A 10 -0.55 13.86 -27.83
N SER A 11 -1.10 13.31 -26.75
CA SER A 11 -2.38 12.59 -26.79
C SER A 11 -3.56 13.49 -27.17
N CYS A 12 -3.52 14.79 -26.84
CA CYS A 12 -4.57 15.75 -27.22
C CYS A 12 -4.51 16.09 -28.70
N GLN A 13 -3.31 16.38 -29.21
CA GLN A 13 -3.11 16.68 -30.63
C GLN A 13 -3.61 15.52 -31.50
N LEU A 14 -3.22 14.29 -31.15
CA LEU A 14 -3.69 13.09 -31.84
C LEU A 14 -5.21 12.93 -31.74
N PHE A 15 -5.82 13.28 -30.60
CA PHE A 15 -7.28 13.18 -30.41
C PHE A 15 -8.06 14.24 -31.20
N ASP A 16 -7.51 15.44 -31.34
CA ASP A 16 -8.10 16.53 -32.11
C ASP A 16 -8.02 16.27 -33.63
N GLU A 17 -7.02 15.50 -34.08
CA GLU A 17 -6.83 15.07 -35.48
C GLU A 17 -7.72 13.89 -35.91
N LEU A 18 -8.40 13.20 -34.98
CA LEU A 18 -9.29 12.07 -35.31
C LEU A 18 -10.57 12.54 -35.98
N SER A 19 -10.86 12.01 -37.17
CA SER A 19 -12.11 12.25 -37.91
C SER A 19 -13.34 11.66 -37.21
N GLU A 20 -13.18 10.54 -36.50
CA GLU A 20 -14.19 9.95 -35.62
C GLU A 20 -13.56 9.58 -34.27
N ARG A 21 -14.25 9.95 -33.18
CA ARG A 21 -13.78 9.70 -31.80
C ARG A 21 -14.57 8.54 -31.21
N ASP A 22 -13.92 7.41 -31.10
CA ASP A 22 -14.47 6.21 -30.48
C ASP A 22 -14.30 6.19 -28.95
N VAL A 23 -14.95 5.23 -28.29
CA VAL A 23 -14.91 5.10 -26.83
C VAL A 23 -13.48 4.91 -26.30
N PHE A 24 -12.59 4.29 -27.09
CA PHE A 24 -11.20 4.05 -26.71
C PHE A 24 -10.36 5.34 -26.68
N SER A 25 -10.48 6.19 -27.70
CA SER A 25 -9.81 7.48 -27.76
C SER A 25 -10.25 8.41 -26.61
N TRP A 26 -11.56 8.45 -26.32
CA TRP A 26 -12.10 9.18 -25.16
C TRP A 26 -11.57 8.65 -23.82
N SER A 27 -11.62 7.32 -23.63
CA SER A 27 -11.19 6.68 -22.37
C SER A 27 -9.68 6.86 -22.12
N SER A 28 -8.88 6.82 -23.18
CA SER A 28 -7.43 7.05 -23.12
C SER A 28 -7.11 8.48 -22.67
N LEU A 29 -7.80 9.47 -23.24
CA LEU A 29 -7.61 10.87 -22.90
C LEU A 29 -8.08 11.18 -21.46
N LEU A 30 -9.23 10.62 -21.05
CA LEU A 30 -9.73 10.71 -19.68
C LEU A 30 -8.72 10.13 -18.68
N SER A 31 -8.16 8.95 -18.95
CA SER A 31 -7.15 8.31 -18.09
C SER A 31 -5.89 9.17 -17.95
N ALA A 32 -5.43 9.78 -19.05
CA ALA A 32 -4.25 10.64 -19.06
C ALA A 32 -4.45 11.92 -18.23
N TYR A 33 -5.63 12.55 -18.32
CA TYR A 33 -5.97 13.71 -17.52
C TYR A 33 -6.25 13.38 -16.04
N ALA A 34 -6.89 12.24 -15.77
CA ALA A 34 -7.12 11.77 -14.40
C ALA A 34 -5.78 11.53 -13.69
N LYS A 35 -4.82 10.87 -14.35
CA LYS A 35 -3.46 10.64 -13.82
C LYS A 35 -2.64 11.91 -13.61
N SER A 36 -2.97 13.00 -14.31
CA SER A 36 -2.34 14.31 -14.11
C SER A 36 -3.09 15.20 -13.10
N GLY A 37 -4.18 14.70 -12.50
CA GLY A 37 -4.97 15.42 -11.50
C GLY A 37 -5.84 16.56 -12.05
N ASN A 38 -5.95 16.71 -13.38
CA ASN A 38 -6.72 17.78 -14.00
C ASN A 38 -8.21 17.40 -14.13
N MET A 39 -8.90 17.25 -13.00
CA MET A 39 -10.30 16.83 -12.98
C MET A 39 -11.27 17.80 -13.66
N CYS A 40 -10.92 19.08 -13.77
CA CYS A 40 -11.69 20.06 -14.54
C CYS A 40 -11.74 19.68 -16.03
N ARG A 41 -10.64 19.19 -16.59
CA ARG A 41 -10.60 18.75 -17.99
C ARG A 41 -11.22 17.38 -18.18
N VAL A 42 -11.02 16.45 -17.23
CA VAL A 42 -11.70 15.15 -17.23
C VAL A 42 -13.23 15.34 -17.26
N GLY A 43 -13.78 16.22 -16.42
CA GLY A 43 -15.22 16.48 -16.38
C GLY A 43 -15.78 17.08 -17.68
N ARG A 44 -15.06 18.00 -18.31
CA ARG A 44 -15.45 18.55 -19.63
C ARG A 44 -15.45 17.48 -20.72
N LEU A 45 -14.36 16.73 -20.84
CA LEU A 45 -14.26 15.66 -21.84
C LEU A 45 -15.36 14.62 -21.64
N PHE A 46 -15.65 14.24 -20.39
CA PHE A 46 -16.73 13.29 -20.09
C PHE A 46 -18.13 13.83 -20.43
N SER A 47 -18.34 15.15 -20.33
CA SER A 47 -19.60 15.79 -20.73
C SER A 47 -19.79 15.84 -22.25
N GLU A 48 -18.69 15.91 -23.00
CA GLU A 48 -18.68 15.91 -24.47
C GLU A 48 -18.86 14.50 -25.08
N MET A 49 -18.65 13.44 -24.29
CA MET A 49 -18.89 12.07 -24.73
C MET A 49 -20.37 11.83 -25.04
N THR A 50 -20.65 11.46 -26.29
CA THR A 50 -21.99 11.10 -26.77
C THR A 50 -22.49 9.76 -26.21
N VAL A 51 -21.57 8.81 -26.01
CA VAL A 51 -21.83 7.50 -25.41
C VAL A 51 -20.92 7.31 -24.21
N ARG A 52 -21.51 7.06 -23.04
CA ARG A 52 -20.80 6.72 -21.82
C ARG A 52 -20.91 5.22 -21.59
N ASN A 53 -19.82 4.59 -21.15
CA ASN A 53 -19.82 3.19 -20.78
C ASN A 53 -19.21 3.02 -19.37
N ASP A 54 -19.14 1.78 -18.92
CA ASP A 54 -18.61 1.42 -17.61
C ASP A 54 -17.13 1.83 -17.47
N VAL A 55 -16.34 1.76 -18.55
CA VAL A 55 -14.93 2.20 -18.58
C VAL A 55 -14.78 3.70 -18.40
N SER A 56 -15.53 4.53 -19.14
CA SER A 56 -15.42 5.99 -19.03
C SER A 56 -15.87 6.50 -17.67
N CYS A 57 -16.90 5.88 -17.08
CA CYS A 57 -17.34 6.19 -15.72
C CYS A 57 -16.30 5.75 -14.67
N ALA A 58 -15.63 4.60 -14.86
CA ALA A 58 -14.54 4.17 -13.99
C ALA A 58 -13.38 5.19 -13.98
N MET A 59 -13.04 5.78 -15.14
CA MET A 59 -12.01 6.82 -15.20
C MET A 59 -12.40 8.08 -14.41
N MET A 60 -13.66 8.50 -14.46
CA MET A 60 -14.16 9.63 -13.66
C MET A 60 -13.97 9.38 -12.16
N VAL A 61 -14.43 8.21 -11.70
CA VAL A 61 -14.39 7.83 -10.29
C VAL A 61 -12.94 7.66 -9.80
N LEU A 62 -12.06 7.00 -10.58
CA LEU A 62 -10.63 6.88 -10.28
C LEU A 62 -9.93 8.23 -10.18
N GLY A 63 -10.29 9.17 -11.07
CA GLY A 63 -9.78 10.53 -11.03
C GLY A 63 -10.14 11.26 -9.73
N PHE A 64 -11.40 11.17 -9.28
CA PHE A 64 -11.81 11.79 -8.02
C PHE A 64 -11.13 11.15 -6.80
N VAL A 65 -10.99 9.81 -6.76
CA VAL A 65 -10.25 9.12 -5.70
C VAL A 65 -8.80 9.63 -5.63
N SER A 66 -8.13 9.76 -6.77
CA SER A 66 -6.74 10.23 -6.84
C SER A 66 -6.56 11.68 -6.36
N CYS A 67 -7.64 12.48 -6.42
CA CYS A 67 -7.69 13.85 -5.91
C CYS A 67 -8.22 13.96 -4.47
N GLY A 68 -8.53 12.84 -3.81
CA GLY A 68 -9.13 12.85 -2.46
C GLY A 68 -10.56 13.40 -2.41
N ARG A 69 -11.26 13.45 -3.55
CA ARG A 69 -12.62 14.00 -3.69
C ARG A 69 -13.68 12.90 -3.52
N TYR A 70 -13.73 12.34 -2.32
CA TYR A 70 -14.59 11.19 -2.00
C TYR A 70 -16.10 11.46 -2.08
N PRO A 71 -16.64 12.64 -1.69
CA PRO A 71 -18.07 12.93 -1.86
C PRO A 71 -18.51 12.89 -3.32
N GLU A 72 -17.65 13.34 -4.23
CA GLU A 72 -17.91 13.36 -5.67
C GLU A 72 -17.86 11.96 -6.27
N VAL A 73 -17.00 11.07 -5.76
CA VAL A 73 -17.01 9.65 -6.12
C VAL A 73 -18.40 9.06 -5.88
N LEU A 74 -18.95 9.25 -4.68
CA LEU A 74 -20.25 8.67 -4.32
C LEU A 74 -21.41 9.31 -5.09
N ARG A 75 -21.36 10.63 -5.32
CA ARG A 75 -22.35 11.31 -6.15
C ARG A 75 -22.37 10.74 -7.57
N TYR A 76 -21.20 10.61 -8.20
CA TYR A 76 -21.10 10.07 -9.55
C TYR A 76 -21.45 8.58 -9.62
N PHE A 77 -21.08 7.81 -8.61
CA PHE A 77 -21.48 6.40 -8.52
C PHE A 77 -23.01 6.25 -8.50
N LEU A 78 -23.71 7.05 -7.69
CA LEU A 78 -25.18 7.04 -7.64
C LEU A 78 -25.80 7.52 -8.96
N GLU A 79 -25.22 8.53 -9.60
CA GLU A 79 -25.65 9.02 -10.92
C GLU A 79 -25.52 7.91 -11.99
N MET A 80 -24.39 7.21 -12.00
CA MET A 80 -24.08 6.12 -12.94
C MET A 80 -25.10 4.99 -12.88
N LEU A 81 -25.57 4.63 -11.68
CA LEU A 81 -26.53 3.54 -11.46
C LEU A 81 -27.85 3.74 -12.21
N CYS A 82 -28.20 4.97 -12.61
CA CYS A 82 -29.40 5.25 -13.39
C CYS A 82 -29.30 4.79 -14.85
N TYR A 83 -28.09 4.63 -15.40
CA TYR A 83 -27.91 4.35 -16.83
C TYR A 83 -26.91 3.22 -17.14
N ILE A 84 -25.98 2.89 -16.25
CA ILE A 84 -24.96 1.84 -16.46
C ILE A 84 -24.75 1.04 -15.17
N LYS A 85 -24.65 -0.29 -15.32
CA LYS A 85 -24.22 -1.18 -14.23
C LYS A 85 -22.74 -0.93 -13.90
N PRO A 86 -22.39 -0.57 -12.64
CA PRO A 86 -21.00 -0.41 -12.23
C PRO A 86 -20.20 -1.71 -12.38
N ASN A 87 -18.97 -1.58 -12.84
CA ASN A 87 -18.00 -2.67 -12.82
C ASN A 87 -17.23 -2.70 -11.49
N GLU A 88 -16.39 -3.72 -11.32
CA GLU A 88 -15.57 -3.95 -10.13
C GLU A 88 -14.79 -2.70 -9.68
N VAL A 89 -14.17 -1.99 -10.62
CA VAL A 89 -13.33 -0.81 -10.33
C VAL A 89 -14.17 0.30 -9.67
N VAL A 90 -15.34 0.58 -10.23
CA VAL A 90 -16.24 1.60 -9.68
C VAL A 90 -16.70 1.23 -8.27
N LEU A 91 -17.02 -0.03 -8.02
CA LEU A 91 -17.46 -0.51 -6.70
C LEU A 91 -16.34 -0.38 -5.66
N VAL A 92 -15.12 -0.79 -6.00
CA VAL A 92 -13.94 -0.64 -5.12
C VAL A 92 -13.71 0.83 -4.78
N CYS A 93 -13.83 1.73 -5.75
CA CYS A 93 -13.68 3.16 -5.50
C CYS A 93 -14.81 3.75 -4.64
N ALA A 94 -16.06 3.31 -4.83
CA ALA A 94 -17.19 3.75 -4.02
C ALA A 94 -17.07 3.27 -2.56
N LEU A 95 -16.63 2.02 -2.35
CA LEU A 95 -16.32 1.49 -1.02
C LEU A 95 -15.17 2.27 -0.37
N SER A 96 -14.10 2.52 -1.12
CA SER A 96 -12.97 3.33 -0.64
C SER A 96 -13.41 4.75 -0.26
N ALA A 97 -14.24 5.41 -1.08
CA ALA A 97 -14.78 6.73 -0.76
C ALA A 97 -15.64 6.71 0.51
N SER A 98 -16.49 5.70 0.68
CA SER A 98 -17.28 5.52 1.91
C SER A 98 -16.39 5.31 3.14
N ALA A 99 -15.28 4.60 2.97
CA ALA A 99 -14.28 4.37 4.02
C ALA A 99 -13.59 5.66 4.46
N HIS A 100 -13.16 6.50 3.52
CA HIS A 100 -12.50 7.78 3.82
C HIS A 100 -13.45 8.83 4.40
N LEU A 101 -14.75 8.71 4.09
CA LEU A 101 -15.80 9.54 4.69
C LEU A 101 -16.32 8.97 6.01
N GLU A 102 -15.82 7.81 6.44
CA GLU A 102 -16.29 7.05 7.61
C GLU A 102 -17.82 6.84 7.59
N SER A 103 -18.40 6.73 6.39
CA SER A 103 -19.83 6.69 6.15
C SER A 103 -20.32 5.25 6.08
N LEU A 104 -20.59 4.67 7.26
CA LEU A 104 -21.09 3.30 7.39
C LEU A 104 -22.40 3.09 6.61
N HIS A 105 -23.26 4.11 6.58
CA HIS A 105 -24.55 4.04 5.90
C HIS A 105 -24.37 3.82 4.39
N GLN A 106 -23.51 4.60 3.75
CA GLN A 106 -23.23 4.47 2.31
C GLN A 106 -22.49 3.16 2.03
N GLY A 107 -21.54 2.77 2.88
CA GLY A 107 -20.86 1.49 2.79
C GLY A 107 -21.80 0.29 2.83
N ASN A 108 -22.74 0.27 3.79
CA ASN A 108 -23.77 -0.78 3.90
C ASN A 108 -24.69 -0.84 2.67
N TRP A 109 -25.06 0.31 2.13
CA TRP A 109 -25.89 0.38 0.94
C TRP A 109 -25.16 -0.21 -0.28
N ILE A 110 -23.88 0.15 -0.46
CA ILE A 110 -23.05 -0.38 -1.56
C ILE A 110 -22.85 -1.89 -1.41
N HIS A 111 -22.59 -2.37 -0.19
CA HIS A 111 -22.49 -3.81 0.08
C HIS A 111 -23.79 -4.55 -0.25
N THR A 112 -24.94 -4.04 0.20
CA THR A 112 -26.26 -4.61 -0.15
C THR A 112 -26.50 -4.61 -1.67
N TYR A 113 -26.00 -3.58 -2.37
CA TYR A 113 -26.07 -3.52 -3.83
C TYR A 113 -25.20 -4.62 -4.47
N ILE A 114 -23.97 -4.84 -3.98
CA ILE A 114 -23.06 -5.90 -4.46
C ILE A 114 -23.73 -7.27 -4.32
N ASP A 115 -24.26 -7.59 -3.14
CA ASP A 115 -24.94 -8.86 -2.86
C ASP A 115 -26.09 -9.14 -3.84
N LYS A 116 -26.86 -8.09 -4.17
CA LYS A 116 -28.04 -8.19 -5.04
C LYS A 116 -27.72 -8.18 -6.54
N SER A 117 -26.55 -7.67 -6.94
CA SER A 117 -26.27 -7.37 -8.36
C SER A 117 -25.62 -8.54 -9.12
N CYS A 118 -25.50 -9.73 -8.51
CA CYS A 118 -24.84 -10.92 -9.08
C CYS A 118 -23.44 -10.64 -9.65
N ILE A 119 -22.78 -9.58 -9.19
CA ILE A 119 -21.40 -9.27 -9.56
C ILE A 119 -20.56 -10.22 -8.72
N SER A 120 -19.74 -11.06 -9.36
CA SER A 120 -18.87 -11.97 -8.62
C SER A 120 -18.02 -11.15 -7.65
N GLU A 121 -18.16 -11.39 -6.34
CA GLU A 121 -17.32 -10.77 -5.34
C GLU A 121 -15.87 -11.19 -5.56
N THR A 122 -15.14 -10.36 -6.29
CA THR A 122 -13.73 -10.58 -6.55
C THR A 122 -12.93 -10.30 -5.28
N SER A 123 -11.70 -10.82 -5.28
CA SER A 123 -10.65 -10.52 -4.30
C SER A 123 -10.56 -9.03 -3.92
N ASN A 124 -10.70 -8.14 -4.91
CA ASN A 124 -10.54 -6.70 -4.71
C ASN A 124 -11.76 -6.07 -4.04
N VAL A 125 -12.98 -6.43 -4.46
CA VAL A 125 -14.22 -5.94 -3.84
C VAL A 125 -14.27 -6.32 -2.37
N ARG A 126 -13.91 -7.58 -2.06
CA ARG A 126 -13.84 -8.05 -0.68
C ARG A 126 -12.83 -7.28 0.16
N THR A 127 -11.64 -7.02 -0.38
CA THR A 127 -10.62 -6.21 0.31
C THR A 127 -11.12 -4.79 0.58
N ALA A 128 -11.83 -4.19 -0.38
CA ALA A 128 -12.42 -2.86 -0.23
C ALA A 128 -13.56 -2.82 0.81
N LEU A 129 -14.40 -3.88 0.88
CA LEU A 129 -15.45 -4.01 1.90
C LEU A 129 -14.84 -4.07 3.31
N ILE A 130 -13.77 -4.85 3.48
CA ILE A 130 -13.05 -4.97 4.75
C ILE A 130 -12.48 -3.60 5.19
N ASP A 131 -11.79 -2.89 4.29
CA ASP A 131 -11.24 -1.54 4.56
C ASP A 131 -12.36 -0.57 4.96
N MET A 132 -13.48 -0.59 4.23
CA MET A 132 -14.63 0.27 4.48
C MET A 132 -15.23 0.02 5.87
N TYR A 133 -15.56 -1.22 6.20
CA TYR A 133 -16.20 -1.52 7.47
C TYR A 133 -15.33 -1.18 8.67
N ALA A 134 -14.03 -1.44 8.57
CA ALA A 134 -13.13 -1.14 9.67
C ALA A 134 -12.88 0.35 9.87
N LYS A 135 -12.69 1.13 8.78
CA LYS A 135 -12.57 2.59 8.89
C LYS A 135 -13.85 3.22 9.44
N CYS A 136 -15.01 2.63 9.17
CA CYS A 136 -16.29 3.01 9.76
C CYS A 136 -16.50 2.49 11.21
N GLY A 137 -15.47 1.95 11.88
CA GLY A 137 -15.54 1.49 13.26
C GLY A 137 -16.24 0.15 13.49
N ARG A 138 -16.66 -0.55 12.42
CA ARG A 138 -17.28 -1.89 12.49
C ARG A 138 -16.24 -2.98 12.34
N ILE A 139 -15.43 -3.13 13.38
CA ILE A 139 -14.28 -4.03 13.39
C ILE A 139 -14.69 -5.49 13.67
N ASP A 140 -15.90 -5.69 14.19
CA ASP A 140 -16.52 -7.02 14.39
C ASP A 140 -16.99 -7.69 13.08
N CYS A 141 -16.76 -7.05 11.93
CA CYS A 141 -16.85 -7.69 10.61
C CYS A 141 -15.81 -8.81 10.40
N SER A 142 -15.05 -9.19 11.44
CA SER A 142 -14.35 -10.47 11.56
C SER A 142 -15.21 -11.66 11.14
N SER A 143 -16.50 -11.63 11.46
CA SER A 143 -17.47 -12.63 11.01
C SER A 143 -17.59 -12.72 9.48
N MET A 144 -17.44 -11.62 8.75
CA MET A 144 -17.42 -11.62 7.28
C MET A 144 -16.16 -12.25 6.71
N PHE A 145 -15.03 -12.08 7.39
CA PHE A 145 -13.76 -12.69 6.99
C PHE A 145 -13.75 -14.20 7.30
N TYR A 146 -14.19 -14.59 8.50
CA TYR A 146 -14.19 -15.99 8.95
C TYR A 146 -15.30 -16.84 8.31
N ASN A 147 -16.46 -16.26 8.03
CA ASN A 147 -17.53 -16.98 7.33
C ASN A 147 -17.42 -16.87 5.81
N ALA A 148 -16.36 -16.25 5.26
CA ALA A 148 -16.12 -16.13 3.82
C ALA A 148 -16.14 -17.50 3.11
N GLU A 149 -15.60 -18.53 3.77
CA GLU A 149 -15.55 -19.89 3.22
C GLU A 149 -16.92 -20.59 3.30
N SER A 150 -17.62 -20.46 4.44
CA SER A 150 -18.91 -21.12 4.69
C SER A 150 -20.11 -20.46 4.01
N LEU A 151 -20.10 -19.13 3.81
CA LEU A 151 -21.21 -18.37 3.24
C LEU A 151 -21.02 -18.08 1.75
N TRP A 152 -19.76 -18.00 1.28
CA TRP A 152 -19.45 -17.44 -0.05
C TRP A 152 -18.54 -18.34 -0.90
N GLY A 153 -18.11 -19.50 -0.38
CA GLY A 153 -17.40 -20.53 -1.15
C GLY A 153 -15.99 -20.13 -1.65
N VAL A 154 -15.37 -19.10 -1.07
CA VAL A 154 -14.04 -18.61 -1.50
C VAL A 154 -13.07 -18.55 -0.32
N VAL A 155 -12.01 -19.36 -0.40
CA VAL A 155 -10.91 -19.39 0.58
C VAL A 155 -10.15 -18.05 0.56
N PRO A 156 -10.05 -17.31 1.69
CA PRO A 156 -9.26 -16.09 1.76
C PRO A 156 -7.76 -16.33 1.46
N LYS A 157 -7.19 -15.55 0.53
CA LYS A 157 -5.76 -15.57 0.20
C LYS A 157 -4.94 -14.71 1.16
N ILE A 158 -3.62 -14.91 1.21
CA ILE A 158 -2.68 -14.23 2.11
C ILE A 158 -2.75 -12.69 2.02
N GLU A 159 -3.02 -12.15 0.84
CA GLU A 159 -3.18 -10.71 0.58
C GLU A 159 -4.33 -10.11 1.42
N HIS A 160 -5.46 -10.82 1.52
CA HIS A 160 -6.63 -10.40 2.29
C HIS A 160 -6.34 -10.36 3.78
N TYR A 161 -5.62 -11.37 4.26
CA TYR A 161 -5.20 -11.43 5.66
C TYR A 161 -4.20 -10.33 5.98
N GLY A 162 -3.28 -10.01 5.06
CA GLY A 162 -2.38 -8.87 5.20
C GLY A 162 -3.13 -7.57 5.45
N CYS A 163 -4.10 -7.24 4.60
CA CYS A 163 -4.95 -6.06 4.78
C CYS A 163 -5.76 -6.12 6.08
N TYR A 164 -6.38 -7.27 6.40
CA TYR A 164 -7.21 -7.39 7.60
C TYR A 164 -6.40 -7.26 8.91
N VAL A 165 -5.22 -7.84 8.95
CA VAL A 165 -4.30 -7.77 10.11
C VAL A 165 -3.73 -6.36 10.27
N ASP A 166 -3.32 -5.71 9.18
CA ASP A 166 -2.82 -4.32 9.21
C ASP A 166 -3.89 -3.36 9.74
N LEU A 167 -5.13 -3.55 9.29
CA LEU A 167 -6.29 -2.77 9.69
C LEU A 167 -6.67 -2.95 11.16
N LEU A 168 -6.81 -4.21 11.62
CA LEU A 168 -7.01 -4.51 13.05
C LEU A 168 -5.88 -3.96 13.90
N GLY A 169 -4.67 -4.06 13.37
CA GLY A 169 -3.45 -3.55 13.95
C GLY A 169 -3.50 -2.04 14.17
N CYS A 170 -3.76 -1.26 13.12
CA CYS A 170 -3.84 0.20 13.17
C CYS A 170 -5.01 0.72 14.04
N ALA A 171 -6.08 -0.07 14.16
CA ALA A 171 -7.21 0.25 15.01
C ALA A 171 -6.99 -0.14 16.50
N GLY A 172 -5.83 -0.71 16.86
CA GLY A 172 -5.49 -1.06 18.24
C GLY A 172 -5.99 -2.44 18.71
N TYR A 173 -6.67 -3.20 17.85
CA TYR A 173 -7.19 -4.54 18.18
C TYR A 173 -6.11 -5.62 18.01
N LEU A 174 -4.94 -5.41 18.62
CA LEU A 174 -3.76 -6.28 18.49
C LEU A 174 -4.07 -7.75 18.83
N ALA A 175 -4.89 -7.98 19.87
CA ALA A 175 -5.32 -9.32 20.26
C ALA A 175 -6.14 -10.03 19.17
N LYS A 176 -7.09 -9.32 18.54
CA LYS A 176 -7.89 -9.85 17.43
C LYS A 176 -7.00 -10.08 16.20
N ALA A 177 -6.14 -9.10 15.87
CA ALA A 177 -5.19 -9.21 14.75
C ALA A 177 -4.30 -10.46 14.88
N PHE A 178 -3.80 -10.72 16.08
CA PHE A 178 -2.99 -11.91 16.34
C PHE A 178 -3.80 -13.20 16.34
N GLY A 179 -5.06 -13.18 16.78
CA GLY A 179 -5.98 -14.32 16.66
C GLY A 179 -6.18 -14.74 15.20
N VAL A 180 -6.31 -13.76 14.30
CA VAL A 180 -6.38 -13.99 12.84
C VAL A 180 -5.13 -14.71 12.34
N VAL A 181 -3.93 -14.21 12.68
CA VAL A 181 -2.68 -14.85 12.26
C VAL A 181 -2.56 -16.29 12.78
N LYS A 182 -3.05 -16.59 13.99
CA LYS A 182 -3.05 -17.96 14.52
C LYS A 182 -4.01 -18.90 13.79
N SER A 183 -5.15 -18.38 13.34
CA SER A 183 -6.14 -19.17 12.59
C SER A 183 -5.70 -19.48 11.16
N MET A 184 -4.69 -18.79 10.65
CA MET A 184 -4.14 -19.06 9.33
C MET A 184 -3.19 -20.26 9.38
N SER A 185 -3.56 -21.37 8.76
CA SER A 185 -2.64 -22.49 8.56
C SER A 185 -1.68 -22.19 7.40
N VAL A 186 -0.38 -22.17 7.74
CA VAL A 186 0.80 -22.22 6.86
C VAL A 186 1.30 -20.88 6.28
N ASN A 187 2.56 -20.57 6.63
CA ASN A 187 3.41 -19.46 6.21
C ASN A 187 2.90 -18.06 6.56
N SER A 188 3.21 -17.60 7.79
CA SER A 188 3.11 -16.18 8.12
C SER A 188 4.08 -15.38 7.22
N ASP A 189 3.56 -14.88 6.10
CA ASP A 189 4.29 -14.04 5.17
C ASP A 189 4.89 -12.83 5.91
N THR A 190 6.09 -12.42 5.48
CA THR A 190 6.81 -11.25 5.95
C THR A 190 5.93 -9.99 5.94
N VAL A 191 4.96 -9.90 5.02
CA VAL A 191 3.97 -8.81 4.97
C VAL A 191 3.09 -8.77 6.22
N ILE A 192 2.51 -9.90 6.64
CA ILE A 192 1.61 -9.97 7.81
C ILE A 192 2.39 -9.72 9.10
N ARG A 193 3.63 -10.24 9.18
CA ARG A 193 4.54 -9.97 10.31
C ARG A 193 4.84 -8.48 10.44
N ARG A 194 5.09 -7.82 9.31
CA ARG A 194 5.34 -6.37 9.25
C ARG A 194 4.14 -5.56 9.73
N ALA A 195 2.94 -5.93 9.28
CA ALA A 195 1.70 -5.29 9.71
C ALA A 195 1.52 -5.37 11.25
N LEU A 196 1.68 -6.56 11.85
CA LEU A 196 1.56 -6.75 13.29
C LEU A 196 2.60 -5.97 14.11
N LEU A 197 3.87 -6.03 13.71
CA LEU A 197 4.94 -5.31 14.42
C LEU A 197 4.82 -3.79 14.27
N SER A 198 4.41 -3.33 13.08
CA SER A 198 4.10 -1.91 12.84
C SER A 198 2.94 -1.44 13.73
N ALA A 199 1.87 -2.23 13.85
CA ALA A 199 0.77 -1.94 14.75
C ALA A 199 1.21 -1.87 16.22
N CYS A 200 2.06 -2.79 16.68
CA CYS A 200 2.62 -2.74 18.02
C CYS A 200 3.44 -1.46 18.25
N ARG A 201 4.14 -0.97 17.23
CA ARG A 201 4.85 0.32 17.26
C ARG A 201 3.89 1.50 17.39
N ILE A 202 2.83 1.55 16.56
CA ILE A 202 1.82 2.61 16.58
C ILE A 202 1.19 2.71 17.97
N HIS A 203 0.81 1.58 18.56
CA HIS A 203 0.15 1.54 19.88
C HIS A 203 1.13 1.43 21.05
N ARG A 204 2.44 1.54 20.81
CA ARG A 204 3.52 1.44 21.81
C ARG A 204 3.41 0.20 22.72
N ASN A 205 2.86 -0.90 22.19
CA ASN A 205 2.59 -2.12 22.96
C ASN A 205 3.74 -3.13 22.79
N LEU A 206 4.80 -2.90 23.57
CA LEU A 206 6.02 -3.72 23.58
C LEU A 206 5.78 -5.18 23.93
N ASN A 207 5.01 -5.43 24.98
CA ASN A 207 4.75 -6.78 25.47
C ASN A 207 4.08 -7.63 24.39
N PHE A 208 3.19 -7.02 23.61
CA PHE A 208 2.53 -7.71 22.52
C PHE A 208 3.49 -7.97 21.35
N GLY A 209 4.35 -7.00 21.00
CA GLY A 209 5.40 -7.16 19.99
C GLY A 209 6.38 -8.29 20.32
N GLU A 210 6.85 -8.38 21.57
CA GLU A 210 7.73 -9.48 22.03
C GLU A 210 7.03 -10.85 21.94
N ARG A 211 5.74 -10.91 22.31
CA ARG A 211 4.95 -12.14 22.23
C ARG A 211 4.72 -12.61 20.78
N ILE A 212 4.51 -11.67 19.85
CA ILE A 212 4.38 -11.97 18.42
C ILE A 212 5.68 -12.60 17.90
N VAL A 213 6.82 -12.01 18.23
CA VAL A 213 8.13 -12.53 17.81
C VAL A 213 8.37 -13.93 18.35
N TYR A 214 8.17 -14.12 19.66
CA TYR A 214 8.34 -15.43 20.29
C TYR A 214 7.49 -16.52 19.62
N TYR A 215 6.23 -16.20 19.30
CA TYR A 215 5.35 -17.13 18.58
C TYR A 215 5.85 -17.44 17.16
N LEU A 216 6.36 -16.43 16.45
CA LEU A 216 6.85 -16.58 15.08
C LEU A 216 8.17 -17.36 15.00
N GLU A 217 9.07 -17.18 15.98
CA GLU A 217 10.31 -17.95 16.11
C GLU A 217 10.03 -19.44 16.28
N GLN A 218 8.97 -19.80 17.01
CA GLN A 218 8.57 -21.21 17.18
C GLN A 218 8.03 -21.85 15.90
N ILE A 219 7.39 -21.07 15.03
CA ILE A 219 6.77 -21.60 13.82
C ILE A 219 7.79 -21.76 12.68
N ASN A 220 8.77 -20.87 12.57
CA ASN A 220 9.77 -20.92 11.49
C ASN A 220 11.17 -20.46 11.98
N PRO A 221 11.97 -21.36 12.58
CA PRO A 221 13.30 -21.02 13.12
C PRO A 221 14.35 -20.58 12.09
N HIS A 222 14.15 -20.88 10.80
CA HIS A 222 15.14 -20.68 9.73
C HIS A 222 14.74 -19.66 8.66
N SER A 223 13.57 -19.01 8.78
CA SER A 223 13.08 -18.00 7.84
C SER A 223 12.91 -16.65 8.56
N CYS A 224 13.99 -16.15 9.17
CA CYS A 224 13.96 -14.87 9.90
C CYS A 224 14.37 -13.67 9.03
N VAL A 225 14.31 -13.79 7.69
CA VAL A 225 14.70 -12.69 6.80
C VAL A 225 13.65 -11.57 6.89
N GLY A 226 13.99 -10.51 7.64
CA GLY A 226 13.21 -9.26 7.75
C GLY A 226 12.44 -9.06 9.05
N GLY A 227 12.23 -10.09 9.88
CA GLY A 227 11.58 -9.97 11.19
C GLY A 227 12.42 -9.21 12.21
N ASP A 228 13.73 -9.48 12.22
CA ASP A 228 14.70 -8.89 13.15
C ASP A 228 14.87 -7.39 12.96
N VAL A 229 14.83 -6.92 11.70
CA VAL A 229 14.89 -5.49 11.36
C VAL A 229 13.73 -4.74 12.00
N LEU A 230 12.51 -5.26 11.82
CA LEU A 230 11.30 -4.63 12.34
C LEU A 230 11.26 -4.62 13.87
N LEU A 231 11.77 -5.68 14.51
CA LEU A 231 11.89 -5.74 15.95
C LEU A 231 12.96 -4.79 16.51
N SER A 232 14.13 -4.71 15.84
CA SER A 232 15.14 -3.69 16.11
C SER A 232 14.53 -2.28 16.03
N ASN A 233 13.73 -2.02 15.00
CA ASN A 233 13.08 -0.72 14.82
C ASN A 233 12.00 -0.44 15.87
N LEU A 234 11.24 -1.46 16.30
CA LEU A 234 10.32 -1.35 17.43
C LEU A 234 11.05 -1.00 18.73
N TYR A 235 12.15 -1.68 19.05
CA TYR A 235 12.95 -1.37 20.24
C TYR A 235 13.60 0.02 20.18
N ALA A 236 14.11 0.41 19.02
CA ALA A 236 14.65 1.74 18.79
C ALA A 236 13.58 2.82 19.02
N SER A 237 12.35 2.61 18.51
CA SER A 237 11.23 3.54 18.70
C SER A 237 10.80 3.73 20.15
N LEU A 238 11.21 2.81 21.03
CA LEU A 238 10.88 2.80 22.46
C LEU A 238 12.12 2.95 23.34
N VAL A 239 13.22 3.44 22.75
CA VAL A 239 14.48 3.81 23.43
C VAL A 239 15.14 2.64 24.19
N LYS A 240 14.90 1.39 23.74
CA LYS A 240 15.52 0.17 24.32
C LYS A 240 16.80 -0.23 23.58
N TRP A 241 17.82 0.62 23.62
CA TRP A 241 19.06 0.46 22.83
C TRP A 241 19.83 -0.85 23.11
N GLU A 242 19.82 -1.35 24.35
CA GLU A 242 20.47 -2.62 24.70
C GLU A 242 19.90 -3.81 23.89
N LYS A 243 18.58 -3.85 23.71
CA LYS A 243 17.91 -4.88 22.91
C LYS A 243 18.15 -4.71 21.41
N VAL A 244 18.26 -3.46 20.94
CA VAL A 244 18.63 -3.14 19.55
C VAL A 244 20.01 -3.69 19.23
N ASP A 245 20.98 -3.47 20.10
CA ASP A 245 22.35 -3.95 19.91
C ASP A 245 22.43 -5.48 19.91
N LEU A 246 21.64 -6.14 20.76
CA LEU A 246 21.53 -7.60 20.78
C LEU A 246 20.99 -8.13 19.44
N ILE A 247 19.90 -7.56 18.95
CA ILE A 247 19.31 -7.99 17.67
C ILE A 247 20.24 -7.71 16.50
N ARG A 248 20.85 -6.52 16.44
CA ARG A 248 21.80 -6.18 15.37
C ARG A 248 23.03 -7.09 15.37
N LYS A 249 23.47 -7.57 16.54
CA LYS A 249 24.52 -8.60 16.65
C LYS A 249 24.04 -9.96 16.11
N ILE A 250 22.81 -10.38 16.42
CA ILE A 250 22.23 -11.62 15.89
C ILE A 250 22.08 -11.54 14.36
N MET A 251 21.54 -10.43 13.85
CA MET A 251 21.44 -10.14 12.41
C MET A 251 22.82 -10.12 11.74
N GLY A 252 23.84 -9.56 12.40
CA GLY A 252 25.21 -9.54 11.89
C GLY A 252 25.84 -10.94 11.78
N LYS A 253 25.43 -11.89 12.64
CA LYS A 253 25.88 -13.29 12.60
C LYS A 253 25.10 -14.15 11.60
N GLN A 254 23.84 -13.83 11.34
CA GLN A 254 23.00 -14.53 10.33
C GLN A 254 23.21 -14.03 8.90
N LYS A 255 23.88 -12.88 8.71
CA LYS A 255 24.27 -12.31 7.40
C LYS A 255 25.39 -13.10 6.68
N ASN A 256 25.26 -14.42 6.58
CA ASN A 256 26.02 -15.17 5.58
C ASN A 256 25.36 -15.02 4.20
N GLN A 257 25.90 -14.06 3.45
CA GLN A 257 26.08 -14.00 1.99
C GLN A 257 24.93 -13.72 1.00
N SER A 258 23.64 -13.85 1.30
CA SER A 258 22.64 -13.84 0.20
C SER A 258 21.94 -12.51 -0.13
N ASP A 259 21.80 -11.57 0.81
CA ASP A 259 21.03 -10.32 0.60
C ASP A 259 21.76 -9.09 1.16
N ILE A 260 22.99 -8.84 0.67
CA ILE A 260 23.67 -7.58 0.97
C ILE A 260 23.32 -6.60 -0.15
N GLY A 261 22.74 -5.44 0.20
CA GLY A 261 22.54 -4.37 -0.76
C GLY A 261 23.89 -3.98 -1.38
N CYS A 262 23.99 -4.10 -2.70
CA CYS A 262 25.16 -3.74 -3.46
C CYS A 262 24.82 -2.54 -4.34
N SER A 263 25.67 -1.52 -4.30
CA SER A 263 25.66 -0.40 -5.24
C SER A 263 26.97 -0.45 -6.01
N TRP A 264 26.96 -0.15 -7.30
CA TRP A 264 28.20 -0.04 -8.06
C TRP A 264 28.26 1.27 -8.82
N ILE A 265 29.47 1.74 -9.07
CA ILE A 265 29.76 2.87 -9.95
C ILE A 265 30.80 2.43 -10.98
N GLU A 266 30.76 3.05 -12.16
CA GLU A 266 31.76 2.84 -13.20
C GLU A 266 32.54 4.13 -13.40
N VAL A 267 33.87 4.05 -13.26
CA VAL A 267 34.79 5.18 -13.45
C VAL A 267 35.97 4.69 -14.26
N ASN A 268 36.22 5.29 -15.42
CA ASN A 268 37.32 4.93 -16.32
C ASN A 268 37.33 3.42 -16.68
N ASP A 269 36.17 2.89 -17.10
CA ASP A 269 35.95 1.47 -17.47
C ASP A 269 36.22 0.46 -16.33
N LEU A 270 36.35 0.93 -15.09
CA LEU A 270 36.46 0.12 -13.89
C LEU A 270 35.16 0.19 -13.10
N VAL A 271 34.56 -0.98 -12.85
CA VAL A 271 33.36 -1.11 -12.02
C VAL A 271 33.79 -1.32 -10.57
N PHE A 272 33.39 -0.38 -9.71
CA PHE A 272 33.61 -0.44 -8.27
C PHE A 272 32.29 -0.80 -7.58
N GLU A 273 32.25 -1.99 -6.98
CA GLU A 273 31.12 -2.48 -6.19
C GLU A 273 31.30 -2.06 -4.71
N PHE A 274 30.22 -1.59 -4.09
CA PHE A 274 30.14 -1.21 -2.69
C PHE A 274 29.05 -2.00 -2.00
N ARG A 275 29.43 -2.76 -0.98
CA ARG A 275 28.49 -3.59 -0.20
C ARG A 275 28.11 -2.93 1.14
N VAL A 276 26.94 -3.24 1.68
CA VAL A 276 26.61 -2.78 3.05
C VAL A 276 27.59 -3.40 4.05
N ALA A 277 28.27 -2.54 4.82
CA ALA A 277 29.37 -2.85 5.75
C ALA A 277 30.71 -3.25 5.08
N ASP A 278 30.92 -2.84 3.83
CA ASP A 278 32.16 -3.12 3.09
C ASP A 278 33.43 -2.62 3.79
N VAL A 279 34.45 -3.47 3.79
CA VAL A 279 35.82 -3.21 4.26
C VAL A 279 36.86 -3.57 3.19
N LEU A 280 36.44 -4.13 2.05
CA LEU A 280 37.32 -4.71 1.05
C LEU A 280 37.79 -3.71 -0.02
N HIS A 281 37.13 -2.56 -0.14
CA HIS A 281 37.52 -1.56 -1.14
C HIS A 281 38.92 -0.97 -0.80
N PRO A 282 39.90 -0.96 -1.74
CA PRO A 282 41.27 -0.52 -1.48
C PRO A 282 41.35 0.90 -0.89
N GLU A 283 40.47 1.78 -1.35
CA GLU A 283 40.39 3.18 -0.90
C GLU A 283 39.28 3.46 0.14
N ILE A 284 38.72 2.43 0.80
CA ILE A 284 37.55 2.59 1.71
C ILE A 284 37.79 3.64 2.80
N ALA A 285 39.02 3.78 3.28
CA ALA A 285 39.39 4.77 4.29
C ALA A 285 39.21 6.21 3.78
N GLN A 286 39.64 6.47 2.53
CA GLN A 286 39.57 7.78 1.88
C GLN A 286 38.12 8.11 1.52
N ILE A 287 37.36 7.14 1.01
CA ILE A 287 35.93 7.29 0.73
C ILE A 287 35.15 7.63 2.00
N ARG A 288 35.37 6.90 3.10
CA ARG A 288 34.74 7.17 4.40
C ARG A 288 35.14 8.54 4.95
N GLN A 289 36.39 8.97 4.75
CA GLN A 289 36.84 10.31 5.13
C GLN A 289 36.12 11.38 4.33
N LYS A 290 36.00 11.22 3.01
CA LYS A 290 35.29 12.18 2.15
C LYS A 290 33.81 12.24 2.48
N LEU A 291 33.18 11.10 2.75
CA LEU A 291 31.78 11.04 3.18
C LEU A 291 31.56 11.80 4.49
N ARG A 292 32.47 11.67 5.48
CA ARG A 292 32.42 12.46 6.73
C ARG A 292 32.54 13.96 6.47
N GLU A 293 33.40 14.36 5.54
CA GLU A 293 33.56 15.77 5.16
C GLU A 293 32.28 16.32 4.52
N ILE A 294 31.68 15.58 3.58
CA ILE A 294 30.42 15.94 2.92
C ILE A 294 29.30 16.05 3.94
N LEU A 295 29.16 15.09 4.86
CA LEU A 295 28.14 15.13 5.91
C LEU A 295 28.31 16.32 6.86
N LYS A 296 29.55 16.71 7.18
CA LYS A 296 29.82 17.93 7.96
C LYS A 296 29.36 19.18 7.21
N ARG A 297 29.68 19.28 5.90
CA ARG A 297 29.25 20.40 5.06
C ARG A 297 27.73 20.45 4.94
N ALA A 298 27.07 19.31 4.74
CA ALA A 298 25.62 19.22 4.66
C ALA A 298 24.94 19.72 5.94
N ARG A 299 25.47 19.36 7.12
CA ARG A 299 24.95 19.84 8.42
C ARG A 299 25.08 21.35 8.58
N LEU A 300 26.16 21.97 8.09
CA LEU A 300 26.33 23.43 8.13
C LEU A 300 25.28 24.17 7.29
N VAL A 301 24.73 23.51 6.26
CA VAL A 301 23.66 24.05 5.40
C VAL A 301 22.26 23.66 5.92
N GLY A 302 22.17 23.12 7.15
CA GLY A 302 20.91 22.78 7.81
C GLY A 302 20.36 21.39 7.47
N TYR A 303 21.13 20.53 6.80
CA TYR A 303 20.72 19.15 6.58
C TYR A 303 20.87 18.32 7.86
N TYR A 304 19.76 17.83 8.40
CA TYR A 304 19.71 16.82 9.45
C TYR A 304 19.17 15.52 8.86
N ALA A 305 19.95 14.45 8.98
CA ALA A 305 19.52 13.14 8.52
C ALA A 305 18.31 12.69 9.35
N ASP A 306 17.20 12.40 8.68
CA ASP A 306 16.00 11.86 9.32
C ASP A 306 16.29 10.42 9.78
N VAL A 307 16.66 10.28 11.05
CA VAL A 307 16.92 8.99 11.69
C VAL A 307 15.62 8.25 12.06
N THR A 308 14.45 8.86 11.88
CA THR A 308 13.16 8.20 12.19
C THR A 308 12.73 7.20 11.12
N ARG A 309 13.41 7.17 9.96
CA ARG A 309 13.07 6.34 8.79
C ARG A 309 14.21 5.46 8.28
N VAL A 310 15.23 5.18 9.10
CA VAL A 310 16.29 4.24 8.69
C VAL A 310 15.72 2.83 8.80
N ILE A 311 15.45 2.25 7.62
CA ILE A 311 14.89 0.91 7.39
C ILE A 311 15.79 -0.15 7.99
#